data_AF-A0A1H2W4S2-F1
#
_entry.id   AF-A0A1H2W4S2-F1
#
_cell.length_a   1.000
_cell.length_b   1.000
_cell.length_c   1.000
_cell.angle_alpha   90.00
_cell.angle_beta   90.00
_cell.angle_gamma   90.00
#
_symmetry.space_group_name_H-M   'P 1'
#
loop_
_entity.id
_entity.type
_entity.pdbx_description
1 polymer ?
#
loop_
_entity_poly.entity_id
_entity_poly.type
_entity_poly.pdbx_seq_one_letter_code
_entity_poly.pdbx_strand_id
1 'polypeptide(L)'
;MTNRAAEIVSLALQRVPPKVIAQRLCVHPNTVYQRIREARQAGEVIPTFKASSKGAAGGSEHVERSQKTEASPSTKQIVVPVRLYSLLASDAARRGLTPTEAAQRLLEKALLGTVVT
;
A
#
# COMPACT_ATOMS: atom_id res chain seq x y z
N MET A 1 22.26 -29.02 7.12
CA MET A 1 21.55 -28.19 6.14
C MET A 1 20.46 -27.40 6.88
N THR A 2 20.75 -26.12 7.16
CA THR A 2 19.85 -25.02 7.58
C THR A 2 18.70 -25.30 8.57
N ASN A 3 19.01 -25.47 9.86
CA ASN A 3 18.00 -25.47 10.95
C ASN A 3 17.00 -24.31 10.84
N ARG A 4 17.48 -23.12 10.44
CA ARG A 4 16.65 -21.93 10.24
C ARG A 4 15.59 -22.08 9.15
N ALA A 5 15.85 -22.87 8.10
CA ALA A 5 14.86 -23.07 7.04
C ALA A 5 13.68 -23.92 7.52
N ALA A 6 13.96 -24.97 8.30
CA ALA A 6 12.93 -25.79 8.92
C ALA A 6 12.11 -24.98 9.95
N GLU A 7 12.77 -24.13 10.75
CA GLU A 7 12.10 -23.22 11.69
C GLU A 7 11.19 -22.19 10.98
N ILE A 8 11.61 -21.65 9.83
CA ILE A 8 10.76 -20.75 9.04
C ILE A 8 9.47 -21.48 8.60
N VAL A 9 9.60 -22.73 8.12
CA VAL A 9 8.46 -23.52 7.65
C VAL A 9 7.55 -23.89 8.81
N SER A 10 8.09 -24.32 9.95
CA SER A 10 7.29 -24.67 11.13
C SER A 10 6.50 -23.48 11.67
N LEU A 11 7.09 -22.29 11.71
CA LEU A 11 6.40 -21.06 12.10
C LEU A 11 5.33 -20.64 11.07
N ALA A 12 5.61 -20.85 9.78
CA ALA A 12 4.63 -20.56 8.73
C ALA A 12 3.42 -21.51 8.79
N LEU A 13 3.61 -22.78 9.15
CA LEU A 13 2.53 -23.75 9.38
C LEU A 13 1.66 -23.34 10.58
N GLN A 14 2.26 -22.75 11.62
CA GLN A 14 1.55 -22.17 12.76
C GLN A 14 0.82 -20.85 12.43
N ARG A 15 0.74 -20.46 11.15
CA ARG A 15 0.12 -19.21 10.68
C ARG A 15 0.78 -17.95 11.24
N VAL A 16 2.06 -18.01 11.59
CA VAL A 16 2.82 -16.80 11.96
C VAL A 16 3.11 -15.98 10.71
N PRO A 17 2.80 -14.67 10.68
CA PRO A 17 3.05 -13.83 9.51
C PRO A 17 4.54 -13.79 9.12
N PRO A 18 4.88 -13.78 7.81
CA PRO A 18 6.27 -13.76 7.35
C PRO A 18 7.12 -12.60 7.91
N LYS A 19 6.50 -11.43 8.12
CA LYS A 19 7.16 -10.27 8.74
C LYS A 19 7.59 -10.54 10.18
N VAL A 20 6.76 -11.25 10.95
CA VAL A 20 7.05 -11.61 12.35
C VAL A 20 8.13 -12.68 12.41
N ILE A 21 8.10 -13.65 11.49
CA ILE A 21 9.14 -14.68 11.36
C ILE A 21 10.49 -14.03 11.04
N ALA A 22 10.52 -13.08 10.10
CA ALA A 22 11.72 -12.33 9.73
C ALA A 22 12.34 -11.59 10.94
N GLN A 23 11.51 -10.94 11.76
CA GLN A 23 11.96 -10.26 12.97
C GLN A 23 12.50 -11.25 14.02
N ARG A 24 11.78 -12.34 14.29
CA ARG A 24 12.19 -13.33 15.32
C ARG A 24 13.49 -14.04 15.00
N LEU A 25 13.69 -14.35 13.72
CA LEU A 25 14.86 -15.11 13.26
C LEU A 25 15.99 -14.19 12.77
N CYS A 26 15.81 -12.87 12.85
CA CYS A 26 16.73 -11.85 12.32
C CYS A 26 17.15 -12.14 10.86
N VAL A 27 16.19 -12.49 10.00
CA VAL A 27 16.41 -12.80 8.59
C VAL A 27 15.66 -11.82 7.71
N HIS A 28 16.18 -11.53 6.53
CA HIS A 28 15.51 -10.65 5.59
C HIS A 28 14.13 -11.22 5.17
N PRO A 29 13.05 -10.39 5.10
CA PRO A 29 11.72 -10.85 4.73
C PRO A 29 11.67 -11.61 3.41
N ASN A 30 12.43 -11.17 2.40
CA ASN A 30 12.51 -11.86 1.10
C ASN A 30 12.98 -13.30 1.24
N THR A 31 13.93 -13.58 2.13
CA THR A 31 14.42 -14.94 2.40
C THR A 31 13.29 -15.80 2.97
N VAL A 32 12.49 -15.25 3.89
CA VAL A 32 11.32 -15.95 4.45
C VAL A 32 10.30 -16.29 3.35
N TYR A 33 9.98 -15.32 2.49
CA TYR A 33 9.06 -15.55 1.35
C TYR A 33 9.59 -16.58 0.37
N GLN A 34 10.88 -16.55 0.07
CA GLN A 34 11.53 -17.52 -0.81
C GLN A 34 11.44 -18.93 -0.23
N ARG A 35 11.76 -19.11 1.06
CA ARG A 35 11.66 -20.42 1.73
C ARG A 35 10.24 -20.96 1.80
N ILE A 36 9.25 -20.10 2.06
CA ILE A 36 7.84 -20.50 2.04
C ILE A 36 7.42 -20.93 0.62
N ARG A 37 7.91 -20.26 -0.43
CA ARG A 37 7.63 -20.64 -1.82
C ARG A 37 8.26 -22.00 -2.16
N GLU A 38 9.52 -22.21 -1.80
CA GLU A 38 10.23 -23.49 -1.99
C GLU A 38 9.50 -24.63 -1.26
N ALA A 39 9.06 -24.41 -0.02
CA ALA A 39 8.32 -25.41 0.75
C ALA A 39 6.97 -25.77 0.09
N ARG A 40 6.23 -24.79 -0.43
CA ARG A 40 4.99 -25.07 -1.19
C ARG A 40 5.25 -25.85 -2.48
N GLN A 41 6.35 -25.56 -3.17
CA GLN A 41 6.75 -26.32 -4.36
C GLN A 41 7.12 -27.77 -4.01
N ALA A 42 7.66 -28.00 -2.81
CA ALA A 42 7.93 -29.33 -2.29
C ALA A 42 6.67 -30.09 -1.82
N GLY A 43 5.49 -29.47 -1.87
CA GLY A 43 4.20 -30.09 -1.51
C GLY A 43 3.66 -29.74 -0.12
N GLU A 44 4.32 -28.85 0.63
CA GLU A 44 3.85 -28.42 1.96
C GLU A 44 2.62 -27.50 1.87
N VAL A 45 1.59 -27.81 2.65
CA VAL A 45 0.32 -27.05 2.67
C VAL A 45 0.45 -25.83 3.59
N ILE A 46 1.20 -24.83 3.16
CA ILE A 46 1.39 -23.58 3.91
C ILE A 46 0.31 -22.56 3.56
N PRO A 47 -0.48 -22.06 4.53
CA PRO A 47 -1.54 -21.07 4.30
C PRO A 47 -1.05 -19.81 3.58
N THR A 48 -1.91 -19.20 2.76
CA THR A 48 -1.61 -17.93 2.09
C THR A 48 -1.84 -16.76 3.04
N PHE A 49 -0.78 -16.04 3.35
CA PHE A 49 -0.86 -14.80 4.10
C PHE A 49 -1.34 -13.68 3.16
N LYS A 50 -2.62 -13.30 3.26
CA LYS A 50 -3.12 -12.11 2.59
C LYS A 50 -2.37 -10.91 3.15
N ALA A 51 -1.66 -10.18 2.31
CA ALA A 51 -1.15 -8.88 2.69
C ALA A 51 -2.36 -7.98 2.95
N SER A 52 -2.59 -7.61 4.20
CA SER A 52 -3.36 -6.41 4.45
C SER A 52 -2.54 -5.27 3.86
N SER A 53 -2.94 -4.79 2.68
CA SER A 53 -2.48 -3.53 2.12
C SER A 53 -3.02 -2.40 2.99
N LYS A 54 -2.57 -2.32 4.25
CA LYS A 54 -2.69 -1.12 5.07
C LYS A 54 -1.39 -0.35 4.88
N GLY A 55 -1.54 0.84 4.29
CA GLY A 55 -0.46 1.75 3.96
C GLY A 55 0.47 1.99 5.15
N ALA A 56 1.75 1.95 4.86
CA ALA A 56 2.79 2.46 5.72
C ALA A 56 3.49 3.59 4.96
N ALA A 57 2.89 4.78 5.02
CA ALA A 57 3.62 6.03 5.00
C ALA A 57 3.32 6.68 6.36
N GLY A 58 4.37 7.03 7.09
CA GLY A 58 4.30 7.45 8.49
C GLY A 58 3.45 8.71 8.70
N GLY A 59 2.88 8.79 9.89
CA GLY A 59 2.16 9.95 10.38
C GLY A 59 1.82 9.73 11.84
N SER A 60 2.28 10.65 12.66
CA SER A 60 2.33 10.62 14.11
C SER A 60 1.02 10.29 14.81
N GLU A 61 1.19 9.78 16.02
CA GLU A 61 0.22 9.82 17.11
C GLU A 61 -0.50 11.18 17.14
N HIS A 62 -1.82 11.17 17.04
CA HIS A 62 -2.66 12.03 17.87
C HIS A 62 -4.08 11.48 17.95
N VAL A 63 -4.47 11.23 19.20
CA VAL A 63 -5.82 11.03 19.67
C VAL A 63 -6.65 12.27 19.35
N GLU A 64 -7.85 12.10 18.79
CA GLU A 64 -9.12 12.81 19.10
C GLU A 64 -10.18 12.42 18.05
N ARG A 65 -11.20 11.65 18.45
CA ARG A 65 -12.51 12.09 18.93
C ARG A 65 -13.48 12.45 17.79
N SER A 66 -14.50 11.59 17.64
CA SER A 66 -15.83 11.82 17.05
C SER A 66 -15.98 12.90 15.97
N GLN A 67 -16.44 12.49 14.78
CA GLN A 67 -17.74 12.94 14.25
C GLN A 67 -18.05 12.31 12.88
N LYS A 68 -19.33 11.94 12.73
CA LYS A 68 -20.12 11.83 11.50
C LYS A 68 -19.49 11.13 10.29
N THR A 69 -20.07 9.96 10.01
CA THR A 69 -20.30 9.41 8.67
C THR A 69 -20.82 10.47 7.70
N GLU A 70 -19.91 11.09 6.97
CA GLU A 70 -20.14 11.59 5.62
C GLU A 70 -19.32 10.65 4.72
N ALA A 71 -20.00 9.93 3.84
CA ALA A 71 -19.36 9.00 2.92
C ALA A 71 -18.32 9.77 2.09
N SER A 72 -17.04 9.66 2.45
CA SER A 72 -15.97 10.16 1.60
C SER A 72 -16.11 9.40 0.29
N PRO A 73 -16.39 10.06 -0.85
CA PRO A 73 -16.36 9.37 -2.12
C PRO A 73 -14.96 8.80 -2.26
N SER A 74 -14.88 7.46 -2.38
CA SER A 74 -13.63 6.76 -2.63
C SER A 74 -13.04 7.34 -3.91
N THR A 75 -12.13 8.29 -3.74
CA THR A 75 -11.41 8.96 -4.82
C THR A 75 -10.46 7.90 -5.33
N LYS A 76 -10.90 7.19 -6.38
CA LYS A 76 -10.05 6.26 -7.12
C LYS A 76 -8.77 7.02 -7.42
N GLN A 77 -7.67 6.59 -6.82
CA GLN A 77 -6.39 7.30 -6.87
C GLN A 77 -6.01 7.50 -8.33
N ILE A 78 -6.13 8.74 -8.82
CA ILE A 78 -5.80 9.06 -10.21
C ILE A 78 -4.29 9.01 -10.31
N VAL A 79 -3.78 8.01 -11.03
CA VAL A 79 -2.37 7.92 -11.36
C VAL A 79 -2.12 8.91 -12.49
N VAL A 80 -1.57 10.08 -12.14
CA VAL A 80 -1.21 11.11 -13.11
C VAL A 80 0.14 10.76 -13.75
N PRO A 81 0.24 10.61 -15.09
CA PRO A 81 1.51 10.41 -15.77
C PRO A 81 2.52 11.51 -15.43
N VAL A 82 3.80 11.15 -15.26
CA VAL A 82 4.87 12.05 -14.78
C VAL A 82 4.95 13.37 -15.54
N ARG A 83 4.74 13.35 -16.87
CA ARG A 83 4.75 14.57 -17.71
C ARG A 83 3.61 15.54 -17.39
N LEU A 84 2.42 15.02 -17.04
CA LEU A 84 1.27 15.84 -16.65
C LEU A 84 1.41 16.35 -15.21
N TYR A 85 2.10 15.62 -14.35
CA TYR A 85 2.34 16.01 -12.97
C TYR A 85 3.07 17.35 -12.87
N SER A 86 4.14 17.56 -13.64
CA SER A 86 4.92 18.81 -13.62
C SER A 86 4.09 20.02 -14.07
N LEU A 87 3.23 19.84 -15.07
CA LEU A 87 2.33 20.91 -15.56
C LEU A 87 1.28 21.26 -14.50
N LEU A 88 0.66 20.23 -13.91
CA LEU A 88 -0.35 20.42 -12.86
C LEU A 88 0.24 20.97 -11.57
N ALA A 89 1.50 20.67 -11.24
CA ALA A 89 2.16 21.19 -10.04
C ALA A 89 2.26 22.72 -10.04
N SER A 90 2.54 23.34 -11.20
CA SER A 90 2.59 24.80 -11.32
C SER A 90 1.22 25.45 -11.11
N ASP A 91 0.14 24.85 -11.63
CA ASP A 91 -1.22 25.37 -11.45
C ASP A 91 -1.76 25.12 -10.04
N ALA A 92 -1.43 23.96 -9.48
CA ALA A 92 -1.82 23.56 -8.13
C ALA A 92 -1.18 24.47 -7.07
N ALA A 93 0.11 24.81 -7.23
CA ALA A 93 0.80 25.75 -6.34
C ALA A 93 0.14 27.14 -6.29
N ARG A 94 -0.35 27.66 -7.43
CA ARG A 94 -1.07 28.95 -7.48
C ARG A 94 -2.41 28.92 -6.76
N ARG A 95 -3.04 27.75 -6.66
CA ARG A 95 -4.38 27.57 -6.08
C ARG A 95 -4.37 26.94 -4.69
N GLY A 96 -3.18 26.66 -4.14
CA GLY A 96 -3.03 25.96 -2.86
C GLY A 96 -3.54 24.52 -2.88
N LEU A 97 -3.54 23.87 -4.04
CA LEU A 97 -4.02 22.50 -4.23
C LEU A 97 -2.85 21.54 -4.38
N THR A 98 -3.11 20.25 -4.18
CA THR A 98 -2.16 19.21 -4.62
C THR A 98 -2.29 18.98 -6.14
N PRO A 99 -1.22 18.52 -6.83
CA PRO A 99 -1.30 18.22 -8.26
C PRO A 99 -2.39 17.21 -8.61
N THR A 100 -2.65 16.26 -7.71
CA THR A 100 -3.74 15.28 -7.80
C THR A 100 -5.13 15.91 -7.68
N GLU A 101 -5.32 16.87 -6.78
CA GLU A 101 -6.58 17.62 -6.67
C GLU A 101 -6.81 18.52 -7.88
N ALA A 102 -5.75 19.15 -8.40
CA ALA A 102 -5.82 19.94 -9.62
C ALA A 102 -6.23 19.07 -10.82
N ALA A 103 -5.67 17.86 -10.92
CA ALA A 103 -6.07 16.87 -11.94
C ALA A 103 -7.55 16.50 -11.81
N GLN A 104 -7.99 16.20 -10.58
CA GLN A 104 -9.37 15.81 -10.32
C GLN A 104 -10.35 16.92 -10.67
N ARG A 105 -10.09 18.16 -10.26
CA ARG A 105 -10.93 19.31 -10.61
C ARG A 105 -10.96 19.59 -12.11
N LEU A 106 -9.85 19.38 -12.81
CA LEU A 106 -9.80 19.51 -14.26
C LEU A 106 -10.70 18.46 -14.93
N LEU A 107 -10.66 17.22 -14.47
CA LEU A 107 -11.56 16.16 -14.95
C LEU A 107 -13.03 16.47 -14.64
N GLU A 108 -13.34 16.91 -13.42
CA GLU A 108 -14.70 17.30 -13.04
C GLU A 108 -15.22 18.43 -13.92
N LYS A 109 -14.40 19.45 -14.21
CA LYS A 109 -14.76 20.54 -15.14
C LYS A 109 -14.96 20.06 -16.58
N ALA A 110 -14.10 19.16 -17.05
CA ALA A 110 -14.22 18.55 -18.38
C ALA A 110 -15.51 17.74 -18.52
N LEU A 111 -15.86 16.96 -17.50
CA LEU A 111 -17.09 16.16 -17.48
C LEU A 111 -18.36 17.01 -17.38
N LEU A 112 -18.28 18.14 -16.66
CA LEU A 112 -19.39 19.09 -16.52
C LEU A 112 -19.48 20.08 -17.69
N GLY A 113 -18.61 19.98 -18.71
CA GLY A 113 -18.61 20.86 -19.88
C GLY A 113 -18.23 22.33 -19.57
N THR A 114 -17.59 22.58 -18.44
CA THR A 114 -17.26 23.93 -17.93
C THR A 114 -15.78 24.29 -18.11
N VAL A 115 -15.09 23.63 -19.05
CA VAL A 115 -13.72 24.00 -19.42
C VAL A 115 -13.79 25.26 -20.26
N VAL A 116 -13.87 26.40 -19.59
CA VAL A 116 -13.64 27.70 -20.21
C VAL A 116 -12.15 27.78 -20.53
N THR A 117 -11.85 27.91 -21.83
CA THR A 117 -10.53 28.19 -22.40
C THR A 117 -9.92 29.47 -21.85
#